data_AF-A0A7C3YAY8-F1
#
_entry.id   AF-A0A7C3YAY8-F1
#
_cell.length_a   1.000
_cell.length_b   1.000
_cell.length_c   1.000
_cell.angle_alpha   90.00
_cell.angle_beta   90.00
_cell.angle_gamma   90.00
#
_symmetry.space_group_name_H-M   'P 1'
#
loop_
_entity.id
_entity.type
_entity.pdbx_description
1 polymer ?
#
loop_
_entity_poly.entity_id
_entity_poly.type
_entity_poly.pdbx_seq_one_letter_code
_entity_poly.pdbx_strand_id
1 'polypeptide(L)'
;MTKIGLLVFPAALLVMAWWSGPASPVYGDILQTTGESVSIPLQAGWNLISLPLSPASTAPSDVFSSISGHYDLVYAYDAFDADDPWKVYDVSALPSFNTLNAISESMGLWVRALDPVTLTVTGTFSVQPGIRLAAGWNLVGYPSLFTRLLDEELTSIAGAYDLVYLYNAFDAQGPWKVYDANGQPSFNTLSHMQPGWGYWIRTSQAMTWTVNSALPAPINICGTITGNTTWGEAAPLYTVTCNTTVNSGVTLTMTAGTVIKMSSGVRLTVKAPCWFRARQHKRYTLHHSGTMLWVVIPTAMLAPACRQPMTGVALSWAQMGALSSTGRLYATAAATRVCSTTHREA
;
A
#
# COMPACT_ATOMS: atom_id res chain seq x y z
N MET A 1 -27.91 66.08 -11.29
CA MET A 1 -26.49 65.66 -11.25
C MET A 1 -26.48 64.24 -10.73
N THR A 2 -26.03 63.18 -11.40
CA THR A 2 -25.44 62.98 -12.71
C THR A 2 -25.74 61.51 -13.04
N LYS A 3 -26.11 61.22 -14.27
CA LYS A 3 -26.53 59.91 -14.77
C LYS A 3 -25.41 59.39 -15.69
N ILE A 4 -25.32 58.05 -15.78
CA ILE A 4 -24.73 57.24 -16.86
C ILE A 4 -23.23 56.90 -16.77
N GLY A 5 -22.94 55.59 -16.90
CA GLY A 5 -21.62 55.01 -17.13
C GLY A 5 -21.64 53.48 -17.03
N LEU A 6 -22.09 52.82 -18.11
CA LEU A 6 -22.15 51.36 -18.34
C LEU A 6 -20.73 50.78 -18.56
N LEU A 7 -20.47 49.53 -18.14
CA LEU A 7 -19.56 48.63 -18.86
C LEU A 7 -19.92 47.15 -18.57
N VAL A 8 -20.26 46.47 -19.66
CA VAL A 8 -20.66 45.06 -19.83
C VAL A 8 -19.42 44.18 -19.99
N PHE A 9 -19.46 42.90 -19.58
CA PHE A 9 -18.86 41.71 -20.26
C PHE A 9 -19.27 40.40 -19.51
N PRO A 10 -19.23 39.20 -20.15
CA PRO A 10 -20.44 38.41 -20.40
C PRO A 10 -20.54 37.05 -19.66
N ALA A 11 -21.66 36.39 -19.94
CA ALA A 11 -22.22 35.16 -19.37
C ALA A 11 -21.43 33.86 -19.59
N ALA A 12 -21.65 32.88 -18.70
CA ALA A 12 -21.69 31.47 -19.07
C ALA A 12 -22.76 30.73 -18.24
N LEU A 13 -23.63 30.02 -18.96
CA LEU A 13 -24.81 29.27 -18.54
C LEU A 13 -24.54 28.24 -17.44
N LEU A 14 -25.45 28.16 -16.47
CA LEU A 14 -25.64 27.01 -15.60
C LEU A 14 -26.68 26.08 -16.24
N VAL A 15 -26.24 24.99 -16.88
CA VAL A 15 -27.15 23.91 -17.29
C VAL A 15 -27.26 22.92 -16.13
N MET A 16 -28.41 22.91 -15.46
CA MET A 16 -28.78 21.81 -14.57
C MET A 16 -29.24 20.62 -15.43
N ALA A 17 -28.38 19.63 -15.61
CA ALA A 17 -28.77 18.34 -16.17
C ALA A 17 -29.05 17.36 -15.03
N TRP A 18 -30.31 16.98 -14.87
CA TRP A 18 -30.72 15.83 -14.08
C TRP A 18 -30.23 14.56 -14.78
N TRP A 19 -29.40 13.76 -14.12
CA TRP A 19 -29.01 12.44 -14.63
C TRP A 19 -29.80 11.35 -13.91
N SER A 20 -30.69 10.69 -14.65
CA SER A 20 -31.30 9.40 -14.28
C SER A 20 -30.65 8.31 -15.15
N GLY A 21 -29.63 7.65 -14.62
CA GLY A 21 -29.02 6.43 -15.16
C GLY A 21 -29.24 5.25 -14.19
N PRO A 22 -29.27 4.00 -14.69
CA PRO A 22 -29.95 2.89 -14.04
C PRO A 22 -29.24 2.33 -12.80
N ALA A 23 -30.04 1.63 -12.00
CA ALA A 23 -29.67 0.93 -10.79
C ALA A 23 -28.41 0.07 -10.92
N SER A 24 -27.68 0.00 -9.80
CA SER A 24 -26.51 -0.80 -9.49
C SER A 24 -26.30 -2.03 -10.39
N PRO A 25 -25.12 -2.19 -11.03
CA PRO A 25 -24.76 -3.50 -11.55
C PRO A 25 -24.62 -4.47 -10.38
N VAL A 26 -25.34 -5.57 -10.53
CA VAL A 26 -25.36 -6.77 -9.70
C VAL A 26 -23.93 -7.21 -9.40
N TYR A 27 -23.68 -7.53 -8.13
CA TYR A 27 -22.43 -8.13 -7.64
C TYR A 27 -22.37 -9.57 -8.15
N GLY A 28 -21.80 -9.75 -9.34
CA GLY A 28 -21.63 -11.05 -9.98
C GLY A 28 -21.18 -10.82 -11.42
N ASP A 29 -19.97 -11.25 -11.74
CA ASP A 29 -19.35 -11.25 -13.08
C ASP A 29 -18.57 -9.99 -13.50
N ILE A 30 -17.53 -9.65 -12.72
CA ILE A 30 -16.45 -8.74 -13.16
C ILE A 30 -15.12 -9.33 -12.69
N LEU A 31 -14.52 -10.25 -13.44
CA LEU A 31 -13.10 -10.61 -13.28
C LEU A 31 -12.40 -10.61 -14.63
N GLN A 32 -12.36 -9.44 -15.26
CA GLN A 32 -11.28 -9.04 -16.15
C GLN A 32 -11.34 -7.51 -16.25
N THR A 33 -10.84 -6.86 -15.20
CA THR A 33 -10.75 -5.40 -15.13
C THR A 33 -9.62 -4.94 -16.05
N THR A 34 -9.93 -3.94 -16.87
CA THR A 34 -9.00 -3.10 -17.66
C THR A 34 -7.68 -2.82 -16.94
N GLY A 35 -6.57 -2.85 -17.69
CA GLY A 35 -5.19 -2.89 -17.20
C GLY A 35 -4.90 -2.01 -15.97
N GLU A 36 -4.49 -2.66 -14.89
CA GLU A 36 -4.02 -2.00 -13.67
C GLU A 36 -2.53 -1.67 -13.79
N SER A 37 -2.06 -0.71 -12.99
CA SER A 37 -0.63 -0.37 -12.91
C SER A 37 -0.14 -0.40 -11.46
N VAL A 38 1.05 -0.95 -11.26
CA VAL A 38 1.73 -1.03 -9.96
C VAL A 38 3.14 -0.50 -10.09
N SER A 39 3.57 0.27 -9.10
CA SER A 39 4.93 0.79 -8.99
C SER A 39 5.76 -0.03 -8.02
N ILE A 40 6.93 -0.50 -8.47
CA ILE A 40 7.89 -1.28 -7.68
C ILE A 40 9.18 -0.46 -7.56
N PRO A 41 9.47 0.13 -6.40
CA PRO A 41 10.71 0.87 -6.20
C PRO A 41 11.91 -0.09 -6.09
N LEU A 42 13.02 0.28 -6.71
CA LEU A 42 14.29 -0.46 -6.70
C LEU A 42 15.40 0.41 -6.08
N GLN A 43 16.29 -0.22 -5.31
CA GLN A 43 17.54 0.39 -4.85
C GLN A 43 18.65 0.15 -5.89
N ALA A 44 19.68 0.99 -5.87
CA ALA A 44 20.90 0.69 -6.63
C ALA A 44 21.49 -0.65 -6.16
N GLY A 45 21.93 -1.47 -7.12
CA GLY A 45 22.39 -2.84 -6.88
C GLY A 45 21.29 -3.88 -7.03
N TRP A 46 21.44 -5.01 -6.32
CA TRP A 46 20.54 -6.15 -6.44
C TRP A 46 19.22 -5.92 -5.68
N ASN A 47 18.11 -6.24 -6.34
CA ASN A 47 16.76 -6.23 -5.79
C ASN A 47 16.10 -7.58 -6.07
N LEU A 48 15.40 -8.14 -5.09
CA LEU A 48 14.60 -9.35 -5.26
C LEU A 48 13.12 -8.98 -5.38
N ILE A 49 12.60 -9.00 -6.59
CA ILE A 49 11.25 -8.54 -6.90
C ILE A 49 10.39 -9.63 -7.54
N SER A 50 9.10 -9.36 -7.67
CA SER A 50 8.19 -10.11 -8.54
C SER A 50 7.11 -9.19 -9.10
N LEU A 51 6.36 -9.66 -10.10
CA LEU A 51 5.27 -8.87 -10.68
C LEU A 51 3.95 -9.20 -9.96
N PRO A 52 3.26 -8.21 -9.34
CA PRO A 52 1.94 -8.42 -8.73
C PRO A 52 0.81 -8.67 -9.73
N LEU A 53 1.04 -8.29 -10.99
CA LEU A 53 0.10 -8.38 -12.10
C LEU A 53 0.69 -9.27 -13.19
N SER A 54 -0.17 -10.01 -13.90
CA SER A 54 0.20 -10.69 -15.14
C SER A 54 0.51 -9.63 -16.20
N PRO A 55 1.77 -9.49 -16.66
CA PRO A 55 2.16 -8.44 -17.59
C PRO A 55 1.50 -8.65 -18.96
N ALA A 56 1.22 -7.56 -19.67
CA ALA A 56 0.61 -7.64 -21.01
C ALA A 56 1.56 -8.24 -22.07
N SER A 57 2.87 -8.07 -21.89
CA SER A 57 3.93 -8.74 -22.66
C SER A 57 4.85 -9.46 -21.69
N THR A 58 5.28 -10.66 -22.05
CA THR A 58 6.21 -11.46 -21.24
C THR A 58 7.67 -11.21 -21.62
N ALA A 59 7.96 -10.47 -22.70
CA ALA A 59 9.34 -10.21 -23.12
C ALA A 59 10.06 -9.32 -22.08
N PRO A 60 11.29 -9.66 -21.64
CA PRO A 60 12.02 -8.86 -20.66
C PRO A 60 12.19 -7.38 -21.06
N SER A 61 12.46 -7.11 -22.34
CA SER A 61 12.59 -5.74 -22.88
C SER A 61 11.34 -4.90 -22.66
N ASP A 62 10.16 -5.52 -22.74
CA ASP A 62 8.88 -4.85 -22.62
C ASP A 62 8.52 -4.65 -21.14
N VAL A 63 8.71 -5.69 -20.33
CA VAL A 63 8.46 -5.67 -18.88
C VAL A 63 9.30 -4.60 -18.19
N PHE A 64 10.57 -4.44 -18.58
CA PHE A 64 11.48 -3.46 -17.98
C PHE A 64 11.57 -2.15 -18.77
N SER A 65 10.70 -1.93 -19.75
CA SER A 65 10.74 -0.74 -20.61
C SER A 65 10.66 0.59 -19.83
N SER A 66 9.92 0.63 -18.72
CA SER A 66 9.78 1.84 -17.89
C SER A 66 11.06 2.25 -17.16
N ILE A 67 12.04 1.34 -17.05
CA ILE A 67 13.33 1.58 -16.40
C ILE A 67 14.51 1.34 -17.35
N SER A 68 14.27 1.38 -18.66
CA SER A 68 15.31 1.18 -19.67
C SER A 68 16.49 2.12 -19.43
N GLY A 69 17.71 1.56 -19.44
CA GLY A 69 18.95 2.28 -19.14
C GLY A 69 19.30 2.41 -17.65
N HIS A 70 18.42 2.00 -16.74
CA HIS A 70 18.63 2.05 -15.28
C HIS A 70 18.83 0.66 -14.64
N TYR A 71 18.96 -0.39 -15.45
CA TYR A 71 19.30 -1.74 -15.04
C TYR A 71 20.17 -2.39 -16.12
N ASP A 72 20.92 -3.43 -15.76
CA ASP A 72 21.83 -4.10 -16.68
C ASP A 72 21.72 -5.63 -16.67
N LEU A 73 21.26 -6.23 -15.55
CA LEU A 73 21.23 -7.67 -15.39
C LEU A 73 19.97 -8.14 -14.64
N VAL A 74 19.34 -9.18 -15.16
CA VAL A 74 18.19 -9.84 -14.56
C VAL A 74 18.41 -11.34 -14.52
N TYR A 75 18.17 -11.97 -13.35
CA TYR A 75 18.13 -13.41 -13.20
C TYR A 75 16.75 -13.89 -12.74
N ALA A 76 16.34 -15.05 -13.27
CA ALA A 76 15.28 -15.87 -12.72
C ALA A 76 15.83 -17.28 -12.43
N TYR A 77 15.10 -18.06 -11.64
CA TYR A 77 15.47 -19.44 -11.34
C TYR A 77 14.30 -20.37 -11.64
N ASP A 78 14.49 -21.27 -12.59
CA ASP A 78 13.54 -22.30 -12.98
C ASP A 78 13.93 -23.64 -12.32
N ALA A 79 13.21 -23.99 -11.27
CA ALA A 79 13.45 -25.22 -10.52
C ALA A 79 13.12 -26.50 -11.31
N PHE A 80 12.42 -26.38 -12.45
CA PHE A 80 12.09 -27.52 -13.31
C PHE A 80 13.13 -27.78 -14.40
N ASP A 81 14.07 -26.86 -14.62
CA ASP A 81 15.22 -27.07 -15.49
C ASP A 81 16.45 -27.46 -14.65
N ALA A 82 16.61 -28.76 -14.44
CA ALA A 82 17.67 -29.27 -13.57
C ALA A 82 19.08 -29.08 -14.15
N ASP A 83 19.21 -28.96 -15.47
CA ASP A 83 20.50 -28.83 -16.15
C ASP A 83 20.97 -27.36 -16.20
N ASP A 84 20.04 -26.43 -16.38
CA ASP A 84 20.30 -24.99 -16.41
C ASP A 84 19.21 -24.19 -15.65
N PRO A 85 19.18 -24.24 -14.32
CA PRO A 85 18.08 -23.61 -13.58
C PRO A 85 18.16 -22.08 -13.58
N TRP A 86 19.33 -21.48 -13.82
CA TRP A 86 19.49 -20.03 -13.80
C TRP A 86 19.25 -19.42 -15.17
N LYS A 87 18.20 -18.61 -15.30
CA LYS A 87 17.88 -17.90 -16.53
C LYS A 87 18.36 -16.46 -16.44
N VAL A 88 19.06 -15.98 -17.47
CA VAL A 88 19.69 -14.65 -17.48
C VAL A 88 19.18 -13.77 -18.61
N TYR A 89 19.02 -12.50 -18.31
CA TYR A 89 18.85 -11.42 -19.28
C TYR A 89 19.85 -10.30 -18.94
N ASP A 90 20.88 -10.18 -19.76
CA ASP A 90 21.90 -9.13 -19.72
C ASP A 90 21.67 -8.19 -20.91
N VAL A 91 21.52 -6.89 -20.61
CA VAL A 91 21.22 -5.85 -21.61
C VAL A 91 22.40 -5.62 -22.57
N SER A 92 23.62 -5.90 -22.12
CA SER A 92 24.86 -5.69 -22.86
C SER A 92 25.38 -6.93 -23.58
N ALA A 93 24.88 -8.12 -23.21
CA ALA A 93 25.30 -9.37 -23.82
C ALA A 93 24.68 -9.58 -25.22
N LEU A 94 25.34 -10.43 -26.01
CA LEU A 94 24.74 -10.90 -27.26
C LEU A 94 23.45 -11.69 -26.98
N PRO A 95 22.42 -11.62 -27.85
CA PRO A 95 21.16 -12.32 -27.62
C PRO A 95 21.30 -13.83 -27.36
N SER A 96 22.33 -14.47 -27.92
CA SER A 96 22.63 -15.90 -27.71
C SER A 96 23.03 -16.28 -26.29
N PHE A 97 23.41 -15.30 -25.45
CA PHE A 97 23.73 -15.52 -24.04
C PHE A 97 22.52 -15.29 -23.13
N ASN A 98 21.44 -14.71 -23.64
CA ASN A 98 20.21 -14.49 -22.87
C ASN A 98 19.32 -15.73 -22.92
N THR A 99 19.11 -16.33 -21.75
CA THR A 99 18.26 -17.54 -21.59
C THR A 99 16.91 -17.21 -20.96
N LEU A 100 16.77 -16.06 -20.28
CA LEU A 100 15.50 -15.55 -19.79
C LEU A 100 14.76 -14.85 -20.94
N ASN A 101 13.83 -15.57 -21.56
CA ASN A 101 13.09 -15.09 -22.74
C ASN A 101 11.66 -14.65 -22.44
N ALA A 102 11.12 -15.06 -21.29
CA ALA A 102 9.77 -14.74 -20.86
C ALA A 102 9.72 -14.53 -19.34
N ILE A 103 8.98 -13.52 -18.91
CA ILE A 103 8.74 -13.17 -17.52
C ILE A 103 7.23 -13.25 -17.26
N SER A 104 6.87 -13.87 -16.14
CA SER A 104 5.49 -13.94 -15.65
C SER A 104 5.42 -13.55 -14.18
N GLU A 105 4.21 -13.30 -13.70
CA GLU A 105 3.88 -12.99 -12.32
C GLU A 105 4.19 -14.13 -11.34
N SER A 106 4.37 -15.36 -11.85
CA SER A 106 4.74 -16.52 -11.03
C SER A 106 6.23 -16.57 -10.67
N MET A 107 7.06 -15.75 -11.31
CA MET A 107 8.53 -15.79 -11.17
C MET A 107 9.04 -14.78 -10.15
N GLY A 108 10.00 -15.20 -9.34
CA GLY A 108 10.86 -14.27 -8.61
C GLY A 108 12.03 -13.83 -9.50
N LEU A 109 12.43 -12.56 -9.39
CA LEU A 109 13.44 -11.96 -10.25
C LEU A 109 14.49 -11.25 -9.40
N TRP A 110 15.75 -11.55 -9.66
CA TRP A 110 16.86 -10.72 -9.23
C TRP A 110 17.13 -9.66 -10.30
N VAL A 111 16.96 -8.40 -9.96
CA VAL A 111 17.20 -7.27 -10.88
C VAL A 111 18.34 -6.42 -10.32
N ARG A 112 19.40 -6.21 -11.12
CA ARG A 112 20.47 -5.27 -10.79
C ARG A 112 20.16 -3.91 -11.39
N ALA A 113 19.72 -2.98 -10.54
CA ALA A 113 19.51 -1.60 -10.93
C ALA A 113 20.83 -0.80 -10.79
N LEU A 114 21.08 0.13 -11.71
CA LEU A 114 22.27 0.98 -11.72
C LEU A 114 22.14 2.16 -10.75
N ASP A 115 20.92 2.64 -10.55
CA ASP A 115 20.55 3.73 -9.65
C ASP A 115 19.13 3.50 -9.09
N PRO A 116 18.73 4.21 -8.01
CA PRO A 116 17.39 4.06 -7.47
C PRO A 116 16.33 4.49 -8.50
N VAL A 117 15.48 3.55 -8.91
CA VAL A 117 14.50 3.72 -9.98
C VAL A 117 13.19 3.03 -9.61
N THR A 118 12.07 3.40 -10.22
CA THR A 118 10.77 2.75 -9.99
C THR A 118 10.28 2.06 -11.25
N LEU A 119 10.13 0.74 -11.19
CA LEU A 119 9.52 -0.07 -12.24
C LEU A 119 8.00 0.12 -12.22
N THR A 120 7.41 0.35 -13.40
CA THR A 120 5.96 0.41 -13.57
C THR A 120 5.50 -0.83 -14.31
N VAL A 121 4.73 -1.68 -13.63
CA VAL A 121 4.17 -2.90 -14.18
C VAL A 121 2.72 -2.63 -14.55
N THR A 122 2.36 -2.85 -15.81
CA THR A 122 0.98 -2.80 -16.26
C THR A 122 0.52 -4.19 -16.68
N GLY A 123 -0.70 -4.56 -16.30
CA GLY A 123 -1.14 -5.93 -16.50
C GLY A 123 -2.56 -6.19 -16.07
N THR A 124 -2.91 -7.48 -16.09
CA THR A 124 -4.18 -7.97 -15.59
C THR A 124 -4.01 -8.65 -14.25
N PHE A 125 -5.06 -8.58 -13.45
CA PHE A 125 -5.12 -9.21 -12.14
C PHE A 125 -5.84 -10.56 -12.24
N SER A 126 -5.27 -11.60 -11.65
CA SER A 126 -5.91 -12.92 -11.56
C SER A 126 -6.30 -13.21 -10.12
N VAL A 127 -7.53 -13.70 -9.92
CA VAL A 127 -7.99 -14.17 -8.60
C VAL A 127 -7.59 -15.62 -8.45
N GLN A 128 -6.66 -15.90 -7.52
CA GLN A 128 -6.09 -17.22 -7.22
C GLN A 128 -5.20 -17.84 -8.30
N PRO A 129 -4.08 -17.19 -8.67
CA PRO A 129 -3.11 -17.81 -9.54
C PRO A 129 -2.42 -19.00 -8.83
N GLY A 130 -2.25 -20.09 -9.57
CA GLY A 130 -1.53 -21.28 -9.12
C GLY A 130 -0.07 -21.23 -9.58
N ILE A 131 0.87 -21.35 -8.64
CA ILE A 131 2.31 -21.41 -8.91
C ILE A 131 2.79 -22.84 -8.69
N ARG A 132 3.39 -23.43 -9.72
CA ARG A 132 4.01 -24.77 -9.60
C ARG A 132 5.32 -24.66 -8.86
N LEU A 133 5.53 -25.55 -7.89
CA LEU A 133 6.75 -25.69 -7.11
C LEU A 133 7.35 -27.07 -7.36
N ALA A 134 8.66 -27.13 -7.60
CA ALA A 134 9.44 -28.36 -7.62
C ALA A 134 9.94 -28.68 -6.21
N ALA A 135 10.29 -29.95 -5.97
CA ALA A 135 11.00 -30.33 -4.74
C ALA A 135 12.35 -29.59 -4.67
N GLY A 136 12.70 -29.06 -3.51
CA GLY A 136 13.88 -28.22 -3.32
C GLY A 136 13.55 -26.73 -3.41
N TRP A 137 14.53 -25.94 -3.85
CA TRP A 137 14.42 -24.48 -3.90
C TRP A 137 13.61 -24.01 -5.10
N ASN A 138 12.73 -23.05 -4.87
CA ASN A 138 11.95 -22.37 -5.90
C ASN A 138 12.08 -20.86 -5.73
N LEU A 139 12.29 -20.13 -6.81
CA LEU A 139 12.26 -18.66 -6.82
C LEU A 139 10.97 -18.18 -7.46
N VAL A 140 10.05 -17.70 -6.62
CA VAL A 140 8.67 -17.44 -7.03
C VAL A 140 8.25 -16.00 -6.79
N GLY A 141 7.24 -15.60 -7.54
CA GLY A 141 6.58 -14.31 -7.38
C GLY A 141 5.43 -14.34 -6.38
N TYR A 142 4.87 -13.16 -6.11
CA TYR A 142 3.66 -12.99 -5.33
C TYR A 142 2.63 -12.19 -6.14
N PRO A 143 1.87 -12.85 -7.02
CA PRO A 143 0.87 -12.24 -7.92
C PRO A 143 -0.41 -11.84 -7.17
N SER A 144 -0.26 -10.93 -6.21
CA SER A 144 -1.31 -10.36 -5.37
C SER A 144 -1.01 -8.89 -5.12
N LEU A 145 -2.07 -8.09 -4.99
CA LEU A 145 -2.00 -6.66 -4.65
C LEU A 145 -2.13 -6.42 -3.14
N PHE A 146 -2.27 -7.47 -2.35
CA PHE A 146 -2.58 -7.39 -0.93
C PHE A 146 -1.50 -8.08 -0.11
N THR A 147 -1.03 -7.41 0.94
CA THR A 147 -0.18 -8.02 1.96
C THR A 147 -0.98 -9.04 2.76
N ARG A 148 -0.37 -10.20 3.05
CA ARG A 148 -0.96 -11.26 3.88
C ARG A 148 0.07 -11.83 4.85
N LEU A 149 -0.42 -12.39 5.95
CA LEU A 149 0.41 -13.16 6.86
C LEU A 149 0.94 -14.40 6.14
N LEU A 150 2.20 -14.74 6.40
CA LEU A 150 2.89 -15.82 5.71
C LEU A 150 2.24 -17.19 5.97
N ASP A 151 1.81 -17.45 7.20
CA ASP A 151 1.14 -18.69 7.59
C ASP A 151 -0.24 -18.83 6.93
N GLU A 152 -1.01 -17.74 6.85
CA GLU A 152 -2.28 -17.72 6.13
C GLU A 152 -2.08 -17.98 4.63
N GLU A 153 -1.11 -17.30 4.02
CA GLU A 153 -0.85 -17.37 2.58
C GLU A 153 -0.34 -18.74 2.12
N LEU A 154 0.53 -19.37 2.90
CA LEU A 154 1.14 -20.66 2.57
C LEU A 154 0.31 -21.86 3.05
N THR A 155 -0.95 -21.65 3.46
CA THR A 155 -1.85 -22.72 3.94
C THR A 155 -2.03 -23.83 2.90
N SER A 156 -2.12 -23.50 1.60
CA SER A 156 -2.30 -24.50 0.53
C SER A 156 -1.10 -25.43 0.35
N ILE A 157 0.06 -25.05 0.90
CA ILE A 157 1.29 -25.85 0.88
C ILE A 157 1.78 -26.25 2.28
N ALA A 158 0.93 -26.11 3.30
CA ALA A 158 1.28 -26.40 4.69
C ALA A 158 1.83 -27.82 4.87
N GLY A 159 2.93 -27.93 5.62
CA GLY A 159 3.62 -29.20 5.87
C GLY A 159 4.51 -29.70 4.73
N ALA A 160 4.50 -29.02 3.57
CA ALA A 160 5.34 -29.38 2.42
C ALA A 160 6.48 -28.40 2.15
N TYR A 161 6.58 -27.29 2.90
CA TYR A 161 7.71 -26.35 2.87
C TYR A 161 8.36 -26.23 4.25
N ASP A 162 9.62 -25.81 4.29
CA ASP A 162 10.37 -25.64 5.54
C ASP A 162 11.14 -24.32 5.65
N LEU A 163 11.59 -23.74 4.53
CA LEU A 163 12.28 -22.44 4.52
C LEU A 163 11.65 -21.47 3.52
N VAL A 164 11.52 -20.22 3.94
CA VAL A 164 11.16 -19.08 3.09
C VAL A 164 12.15 -17.94 3.30
N TYR A 165 12.68 -17.38 2.21
CA TYR A 165 13.54 -16.20 2.24
C TYR A 165 13.01 -15.07 1.36
N LEU A 166 13.27 -13.86 1.83
CA LEU A 166 13.09 -12.61 1.10
C LEU A 166 14.39 -11.80 1.22
N TYR A 167 14.76 -11.06 0.17
CA TYR A 167 15.83 -10.09 0.21
C TYR A 167 15.26 -8.67 0.03
N ASN A 168 15.36 -7.87 1.09
CA ASN A 168 14.95 -6.48 1.12
C ASN A 168 16.18 -5.56 0.93
N ALA A 169 16.36 -5.05 -0.28
CA ALA A 169 17.47 -4.14 -0.62
C ALA A 169 17.43 -2.81 0.15
N PHE A 170 16.29 -2.43 0.73
CA PHE A 170 16.13 -1.19 1.50
C PHE A 170 16.58 -1.35 2.96
N ASP A 171 16.78 -2.58 3.44
CA ASP A 171 17.29 -2.85 4.78
C ASP A 171 18.78 -3.19 4.73
N ALA A 172 19.62 -2.17 4.84
CA ALA A 172 21.08 -2.33 4.78
C ALA A 172 21.67 -3.10 5.98
N GLN A 173 20.95 -3.21 7.11
CA GLN A 173 21.48 -3.90 8.30
C GLN A 173 21.12 -5.38 8.36
N GLY A 174 19.98 -5.75 7.77
CA GLY A 174 19.51 -7.13 7.71
C GLY A 174 18.66 -7.37 6.47
N PRO A 175 19.27 -7.38 5.27
CA PRO A 175 18.50 -7.44 4.02
C PRO A 175 17.77 -8.79 3.86
N TRP A 176 18.33 -9.86 4.42
CA TRP A 176 17.68 -11.17 4.41
C TRP A 176 16.62 -11.27 5.50
N LYS A 177 15.38 -11.54 5.10
CA LYS A 177 14.28 -11.95 5.98
C LYS A 177 14.05 -13.44 5.79
N VAL A 178 13.90 -14.15 6.89
CA VAL A 178 13.80 -15.62 6.91
C VAL A 178 12.58 -16.07 7.70
N TYR A 179 11.96 -17.13 7.23
CA TYR A 179 11.05 -17.96 7.98
C TYR A 179 11.51 -19.42 7.87
N ASP A 180 11.77 -20.04 9.02
CA ASP A 180 12.04 -21.47 9.16
C ASP A 180 10.90 -22.11 9.96
N ALA A 181 10.19 -23.05 9.34
CA ALA A 181 9.06 -23.75 9.95
C ALA A 181 9.50 -24.69 11.09
N ASN A 182 10.75 -25.16 11.05
CA ASN A 182 11.32 -26.07 12.05
C ASN A 182 12.32 -25.36 12.99
N GLY A 183 12.61 -24.09 12.71
CA GLY A 183 13.53 -23.26 13.47
C GLY A 183 12.93 -22.67 14.74
N GLN A 184 13.78 -21.99 15.52
CA GLN A 184 13.32 -21.27 16.71
C GLN A 184 12.54 -20.00 16.29
N PRO A 185 11.30 -19.78 16.76
CA PRO A 185 10.46 -18.67 16.30
C PRO A 185 11.07 -17.27 16.42
N SER A 186 11.97 -17.06 17.39
CA SER A 186 12.66 -15.77 17.57
C SER A 186 13.66 -15.41 16.46
N PHE A 187 14.04 -16.36 15.61
CA PHE A 187 14.86 -16.10 14.43
C PHE A 187 14.04 -15.84 13.17
N ASN A 188 12.73 -16.10 13.20
CA ASN A 188 11.85 -15.79 12.08
C ASN A 188 11.60 -14.29 12.01
N THR A 189 12.10 -13.67 10.95
CA THR A 189 12.01 -12.24 10.68
C THR A 189 11.05 -11.92 9.52
N LEU A 190 10.71 -12.93 8.71
CA LEU A 190 9.70 -12.84 7.67
C LEU A 190 8.35 -13.31 8.22
N SER A 191 7.37 -12.40 8.29
CA SER A 191 6.02 -12.68 8.82
C SER A 191 4.91 -12.43 7.81
N HIS A 192 5.20 -11.75 6.71
CA HIS A 192 4.21 -11.35 5.71
C HIS A 192 4.74 -11.59 4.29
N MET A 193 3.82 -11.89 3.39
CA MET A 193 4.04 -11.82 1.95
C MET A 193 3.39 -10.53 1.43
N GLN A 194 4.18 -9.73 0.72
CA GLN A 194 3.85 -8.41 0.23
C GLN A 194 3.98 -8.31 -1.30
N PRO A 195 3.14 -7.51 -1.97
CA PRO A 195 3.23 -7.24 -3.41
C PRO A 195 4.59 -6.67 -3.81
N GLY A 196 5.10 -7.10 -4.96
CA GLY A 196 6.31 -6.56 -5.59
C GLY A 196 7.61 -7.24 -5.16
N TRP A 197 7.53 -8.19 -4.22
CA TRP A 197 8.69 -8.90 -3.69
C TRP A 197 8.80 -10.32 -4.25
N GLY A 198 10.03 -10.77 -4.50
CA GLY A 198 10.31 -12.17 -4.86
C GLY A 198 10.63 -13.01 -3.62
N TYR A 199 10.30 -14.29 -3.65
CA TYR A 199 10.49 -15.20 -2.51
C TYR A 199 11.21 -16.47 -2.94
N TRP A 200 12.16 -16.90 -2.12
CA TRP A 200 12.67 -18.26 -2.17
C TRP A 200 11.85 -19.14 -1.25
N ILE A 201 11.29 -20.23 -1.76
CA ILE A 201 10.55 -21.22 -0.98
C ILE A 201 11.20 -22.58 -1.20
N ARG A 202 11.62 -23.24 -0.12
CA ARG A 202 12.08 -24.63 -0.16
C ARG A 202 10.94 -25.56 0.15
N THR A 203 10.64 -26.46 -0.78
CA THR A 203 9.62 -27.50 -0.59
C THR A 203 10.26 -28.89 -0.53
N SER A 204 9.57 -29.82 0.13
CA SER A 204 9.98 -31.22 0.25
C SER A 204 9.53 -32.08 -0.94
N GLN A 205 8.54 -31.61 -1.70
CA GLN A 205 7.96 -32.33 -2.83
C GLN A 205 7.35 -31.36 -3.84
N ALA A 206 7.19 -31.81 -5.10
CA ALA A 206 6.53 -31.01 -6.11
C ALA A 206 5.05 -30.81 -5.78
N MET A 207 4.56 -29.57 -5.93
CA MET A 207 3.19 -29.21 -5.61
C MET A 207 2.76 -27.91 -6.31
N THR A 208 1.53 -27.47 -6.08
CA THR A 208 1.04 -26.17 -6.54
C THR A 208 0.68 -25.31 -5.33
N TRP A 209 1.26 -24.12 -5.25
CA TRP A 209 0.86 -23.09 -4.31
C TRP A 209 -0.26 -22.26 -4.93
N THR A 210 -1.41 -22.23 -4.26
CA THR A 210 -2.53 -21.36 -4.64
C THR A 210 -2.38 -20.04 -3.89
N VAL A 211 -2.06 -18.97 -4.62
CA VAL A 211 -1.85 -17.65 -4.04
C VAL A 211 -3.20 -17.00 -3.73
N ASN A 212 -3.38 -16.46 -2.52
CA ASN A 212 -4.61 -15.77 -2.17
C ASN A 212 -4.57 -14.30 -2.58
N SER A 213 -4.99 -14.02 -3.81
CA SER A 213 -5.12 -12.66 -4.34
C SER A 213 -6.52 -12.05 -4.13
N ALA A 214 -7.44 -12.71 -3.40
CA ALA A 214 -8.73 -12.08 -3.09
C ALA A 214 -8.53 -10.85 -2.20
N LEU A 215 -9.43 -9.86 -2.30
CA LEU A 215 -9.44 -8.74 -1.36
C LEU A 215 -9.59 -9.28 0.08
N PRO A 216 -8.66 -8.98 1.00
CA PRO A 216 -8.79 -9.40 2.40
C PRO A 216 -10.09 -8.87 3.01
N ALA A 217 -10.66 -9.64 3.95
CA ALA A 217 -11.85 -9.21 4.66
C ALA A 217 -11.59 -7.91 5.44
N PRO A 218 -12.57 -6.99 5.52
CA PRO A 218 -12.41 -5.77 6.30
C PRO A 218 -12.12 -6.07 7.78
N ILE A 219 -11.15 -5.38 8.38
CA ILE A 219 -10.94 -5.46 9.83
C ILE A 219 -11.90 -4.49 10.53
N ASN A 220 -12.77 -5.02 11.39
CA ASN A 220 -13.69 -4.20 12.17
C ASN A 220 -13.00 -3.66 13.44
N ILE A 221 -13.06 -2.34 13.62
CA ILE A 221 -12.48 -1.62 14.75
C ILE A 221 -13.58 -1.03 15.62
N CYS A 222 -13.49 -1.28 16.94
CA CYS A 222 -14.37 -0.72 17.95
C CYS A 222 -13.61 -0.58 19.28
N GLY A 223 -13.88 0.47 20.06
CA GLY A 223 -13.36 0.63 21.41
C GLY A 223 -12.10 1.50 21.53
N THR A 224 -11.17 1.15 22.41
CA THR A 224 -10.00 2.01 22.70
C THR A 224 -8.71 1.37 22.20
N ILE A 225 -7.93 2.10 21.42
CA ILE A 225 -6.57 1.72 20.99
C ILE A 225 -5.61 2.15 22.09
N THR A 226 -5.07 1.17 22.81
CA THR A 226 -4.25 1.35 24.01
C THR A 226 -2.74 1.23 23.76
N GLY A 227 -2.33 0.70 22.60
CA GLY A 227 -0.93 0.54 22.22
C GLY A 227 -0.67 1.05 20.80
N ASN A 228 0.60 1.37 20.51
CA ASN A 228 1.00 1.83 19.18
C ASN A 228 0.57 0.80 18.14
N THR A 229 -0.18 1.25 17.14
CA THR A 229 -0.81 0.37 16.15
C THR A 229 -0.59 0.94 14.76
N THR A 230 -0.35 0.07 13.78
CA THR A 230 -0.31 0.43 12.36
C THR A 230 -1.50 -0.20 11.65
N TRP A 231 -2.26 0.60 10.91
CA TRP A 231 -3.29 0.13 9.99
C TRP A 231 -2.73 0.08 8.57
N GLY A 232 -3.08 -0.97 7.82
CA GLY A 232 -2.74 -1.12 6.41
C GLY A 232 -1.66 -2.16 6.11
N GLU A 233 -1.04 -2.74 7.12
CA GLU A 233 -0.14 -3.91 6.95
C GLU A 233 -0.94 -5.21 6.92
N ALA A 234 -1.98 -5.33 7.76
CA ALA A 234 -2.79 -6.55 7.90
C ALA A 234 -4.03 -6.60 7.00
N ALA A 235 -4.55 -5.44 6.56
CA ALA A 235 -5.69 -5.38 5.65
C ALA A 235 -5.71 -4.06 4.88
N PRO A 236 -6.19 -4.04 3.62
CA PRO A 236 -6.37 -2.81 2.86
C PRO A 236 -7.62 -2.02 3.30
N LEU A 237 -8.54 -2.63 4.05
CA LEU A 237 -9.80 -2.01 4.48
C LEU A 237 -10.05 -2.22 5.98
N TYR A 238 -10.18 -1.13 6.72
CA TYR A 238 -10.63 -1.11 8.11
C TYR A 238 -12.02 -0.49 8.18
N THR A 239 -12.92 -1.08 8.97
CA THR A 239 -14.25 -0.51 9.23
C THR A 239 -14.38 -0.14 10.70
N VAL A 240 -14.55 1.15 11.01
CA VAL A 240 -14.79 1.61 12.38
C VAL A 240 -16.28 1.47 12.69
N THR A 241 -16.63 0.43 13.46
CA THR A 241 -18.02 0.01 13.70
C THR A 241 -18.64 0.63 14.94
N CYS A 242 -17.83 1.18 15.85
CA CYS A 242 -18.30 1.92 17.03
C CYS A 242 -17.32 3.04 17.40
N ASN A 243 -17.74 3.91 18.33
CA ASN A 243 -16.90 5.01 18.81
C ASN A 243 -15.53 4.49 19.24
N THR A 244 -14.50 4.89 18.50
CA THR A 244 -13.14 4.42 18.69
C THR A 244 -12.26 5.54 19.23
N THR A 245 -11.43 5.24 20.23
CA THR A 245 -10.54 6.23 20.85
C THR A 245 -9.08 5.76 20.79
N VAL A 246 -8.20 6.54 20.18
CA VAL A 246 -6.74 6.41 20.34
C VAL A 246 -6.36 7.08 21.65
N ASN A 247 -5.76 6.32 22.58
CA ASN A 247 -5.39 6.86 23.88
C ASN A 247 -4.26 7.89 23.80
N SER A 248 -4.16 8.70 24.85
CA SER A 248 -3.08 9.66 24.98
C SER A 248 -1.74 8.95 25.09
N GLY A 249 -0.76 9.40 24.29
CA GLY A 249 0.57 8.76 24.22
C GLY A 249 0.63 7.53 23.31
N VAL A 250 -0.47 7.19 22.62
CA VAL A 250 -0.54 6.10 21.64
C VAL A 250 -0.48 6.67 20.23
N THR A 251 0.35 6.06 19.38
CA THR A 251 0.45 6.39 17.96
C THR A 251 -0.39 5.40 17.14
N LEU A 252 -1.29 5.93 16.30
CA LEU A 252 -1.92 5.19 15.22
C LEU A 252 -1.27 5.60 13.89
N THR A 253 -0.58 4.66 13.26
CA THR A 253 0.05 4.83 11.94
C THR A 253 -0.87 4.25 10.86
N MET A 254 -0.91 4.85 9.67
CA MET A 254 -1.65 4.32 8.52
C MET A 254 -0.67 4.20 7.35
N THR A 255 -0.58 3.03 6.72
CA THR A 255 0.26 2.85 5.53
C THR A 255 -0.46 3.40 4.29
N ALA A 256 0.32 3.78 3.27
CA ALA A 256 -0.24 4.26 2.01
C ALA A 256 -1.18 3.22 1.40
N GLY A 257 -2.31 3.66 0.85
CA GLY A 257 -3.34 2.78 0.28
C GLY A 257 -4.36 2.21 1.28
N THR A 258 -4.22 2.48 2.59
CA THR A 258 -5.20 2.04 3.60
C THR A 258 -6.55 2.75 3.42
N VAL A 259 -7.63 1.97 3.28
CA VAL A 259 -9.00 2.49 3.26
C VAL A 259 -9.63 2.34 4.65
N ILE A 260 -10.22 3.42 5.17
CA ILE A 260 -10.96 3.41 6.44
C ILE A 260 -12.41 3.79 6.17
N LYS A 261 -13.32 2.87 6.48
CA LYS A 261 -14.76 3.08 6.38
C LYS A 261 -15.33 3.35 7.78
N MET A 262 -16.01 4.48 7.95
CA MET A 262 -16.70 4.80 9.20
C MET A 262 -18.16 4.34 9.12
N SER A 263 -18.64 3.58 10.10
CA SER A 263 -20.08 3.33 10.23
C SER A 263 -20.82 4.63 10.54
N SER A 264 -22.08 4.72 10.10
CA SER A 264 -22.89 5.93 10.31
C SER A 264 -22.99 6.28 11.79
N GLY A 265 -22.78 7.56 12.12
CA GLY A 265 -22.86 8.07 13.51
C GLY A 265 -21.66 7.73 14.40
N VAL A 266 -20.66 7.00 13.90
CA VAL A 266 -19.48 6.59 14.65
C VAL A 266 -18.35 7.63 14.57
N ARG A 267 -17.57 7.76 15.65
CA ARG A 267 -16.45 8.69 15.75
C ARG A 267 -15.13 7.97 16.01
N LEU A 268 -14.06 8.44 15.38
CA LEU A 268 -12.67 8.13 15.75
C LEU A 268 -12.10 9.34 16.50
N THR A 269 -11.68 9.15 17.75
CA THR A 269 -11.20 10.22 18.64
C THR A 269 -9.74 9.96 18.99
N VAL A 270 -8.88 10.97 18.91
CA VAL A 270 -7.50 10.90 19.41
C VAL A 270 -7.40 11.71 20.70
N LYS A 271 -7.02 11.07 21.81
CA LYS A 271 -6.72 11.77 23.05
C LYS A 271 -5.30 12.33 22.97
N ALA A 272 -5.15 13.63 23.21
CA ALA A 272 -3.84 14.25 23.39
C ALA A 272 -3.51 14.35 24.89
N PRO A 273 -2.22 14.25 25.28
CA PRO A 273 -1.83 14.42 26.67
C PRO A 273 -2.13 15.85 27.13
N CYS A 274 -2.76 15.96 28.29
CA CYS A 274 -3.09 17.23 28.93
C CYS A 274 -1.84 17.85 29.57
N TRP A 275 -0.94 18.42 28.76
CA TRP A 275 0.07 19.35 29.27
C TRP A 275 0.08 20.65 28.48
N PHE A 276 -1.07 21.33 28.41
CA PHE A 276 -1.12 22.80 28.34
C PHE A 276 -2.53 23.23 28.75
N ARG A 277 -2.67 23.93 29.88
CA ARG A 277 -3.82 24.83 30.08
C ARG A 277 -3.64 26.03 29.14
N ALA A 278 -3.99 25.85 27.87
CA ALA A 278 -4.22 26.95 26.94
C ALA A 278 -5.20 26.49 25.85
N ARG A 279 -6.33 27.19 25.81
CA ARG A 279 -7.45 27.20 24.85
C ARG A 279 -7.30 26.31 23.59
N GLN A 280 -8.33 25.47 23.40
CA GLN A 280 -8.73 24.69 22.21
C GLN A 280 -8.40 23.19 22.29
N HIS A 281 -9.38 22.39 22.73
CA HIS A 281 -9.48 21.00 22.28
C HIS A 281 -9.78 21.03 20.78
N LYS A 282 -8.82 20.69 19.91
CA LYS A 282 -9.14 20.47 18.49
C LYS A 282 -9.84 19.13 18.36
N ARG A 283 -11.14 19.20 18.04
CA ARG A 283 -12.01 18.07 17.74
C ARG A 283 -11.97 17.86 16.23
N TYR A 284 -11.34 16.79 15.75
CA TYR A 284 -11.43 16.40 14.34
C TYR A 284 -12.66 15.50 14.20
N THR A 285 -13.76 16.05 13.68
CA THR A 285 -14.98 15.27 13.43
C THR A 285 -15.08 15.05 11.93
N LEU A 286 -14.77 13.84 11.48
CA LEU A 286 -14.96 13.41 10.10
C LEU A 286 -16.45 13.07 9.93
N HIS A 287 -17.20 13.92 9.22
CA HIS A 287 -18.60 13.65 8.87
C HIS A 287 -18.67 13.01 7.48
N HIS A 288 -19.36 11.87 7.36
CA HIS A 288 -19.62 11.21 6.08
C HIS A 288 -21.10 11.39 5.70
N SER A 289 -21.36 12.00 4.54
CA SER A 289 -22.64 11.94 3.85
C SER A 289 -22.47 11.20 2.52
N GLY A 290 -22.71 9.90 2.53
CA GLY A 290 -23.18 9.14 1.35
C GLY A 290 -22.16 8.61 0.36
N THR A 291 -21.08 9.32 0.01
CA THR A 291 -20.21 8.86 -1.10
C THR A 291 -18.78 9.37 -0.95
N MET A 292 -17.90 8.51 -0.41
CA MET A 292 -16.45 8.70 -0.18
C MET A 292 -16.01 9.94 0.64
N LEU A 293 -14.94 9.78 1.40
CA LEU A 293 -14.30 10.87 2.14
C LEU A 293 -12.80 10.82 1.88
N TRP A 294 -12.25 11.84 1.22
CA TRP A 294 -10.80 12.06 1.11
C TRP A 294 -10.35 12.94 2.28
N VAL A 295 -9.33 12.50 3.02
CA VAL A 295 -8.72 13.30 4.09
C VAL A 295 -7.60 14.14 3.50
N VAL A 296 -7.85 15.43 3.29
CA VAL A 296 -6.81 16.43 2.99
C VAL A 296 -6.41 17.08 4.31
N ILE A 297 -5.15 16.91 4.73
CA ILE A 297 -4.59 17.59 5.90
C ILE A 297 -3.96 18.91 5.41
N PRO A 298 -4.51 20.09 5.74
CA PRO A 298 -3.90 21.35 5.34
C PRO A 298 -2.63 21.61 6.15
N THR A 299 -1.53 21.84 5.44
CA THR A 299 -0.26 22.32 6.01
C THR A 299 -0.39 23.78 6.44
N ALA A 300 0.21 24.07 7.61
CA ALA A 300 0.58 25.37 8.17
C ALA A 300 -0.48 26.24 8.87
N MET A 301 -0.26 26.44 10.17
CA MET A 301 -0.09 27.77 10.77
C MET A 301 0.69 27.62 12.08
N LEU A 302 2.02 27.74 11.99
CA LEU A 302 2.89 27.98 13.14
C LEU A 302 2.80 29.46 13.49
N ALA A 303 2.28 29.80 14.68
CA ALA A 303 2.52 31.09 15.31
C ALA A 303 3.68 30.93 16.31
N PRO A 304 4.66 31.85 16.35
CA PRO A 304 5.86 31.69 17.15
C PRO A 304 5.62 32.17 18.59
N ALA A 305 5.57 31.27 19.56
CA ALA A 305 5.76 31.64 20.97
C ALA A 305 6.07 30.41 21.85
N CYS A 306 7.35 30.02 21.93
CA CYS A 306 8.11 29.85 23.19
C CYS A 306 9.39 29.03 22.93
N ARG A 307 10.53 29.64 23.30
CA ARG A 307 11.86 29.04 23.34
C ARG A 307 12.03 28.22 24.62
N GLN A 308 12.33 26.94 24.53
CA GLN A 308 13.30 26.15 25.32
C GLN A 308 13.33 24.70 24.74
N PRO A 309 14.45 23.97 24.78
CA PRO A 309 14.65 22.77 23.99
C PRO A 309 14.06 21.53 24.70
N MET A 310 13.27 20.73 23.98
CA MET A 310 13.01 19.34 24.36
C MET A 310 13.43 18.44 23.21
N THR A 311 14.27 17.47 23.54
CA THR A 311 14.72 16.36 22.71
C THR A 311 13.55 15.45 22.37
N GLY A 312 13.38 15.15 21.08
CA GLY A 312 12.60 14.01 20.59
C GLY A 312 11.15 14.29 20.20
N VAL A 313 10.93 14.82 18.99
CA VAL A 313 9.97 14.31 17.99
C VAL A 313 10.48 14.81 16.63
N ALA A 314 11.23 13.98 15.91
CA ALA A 314 11.55 14.23 14.51
C ALA A 314 10.48 13.53 13.66
N LEU A 315 9.66 14.31 12.97
CA LEU A 315 8.96 13.83 11.78
C LEU A 315 9.99 13.87 10.64
N SER A 316 10.60 12.73 10.30
CA SER A 316 11.46 12.67 9.12
C SER A 316 10.59 12.57 7.87
N TRP A 317 10.58 13.65 7.09
CA TRP A 317 10.06 13.65 5.73
C TRP A 317 11.18 13.22 4.78
N ALA A 318 11.01 12.09 4.10
CA ALA A 318 11.82 11.72 2.95
C ALA A 318 10.94 11.73 1.70
N GLN A 319 11.15 12.77 0.88
CA GLN A 319 10.91 12.89 -0.55
C GLN A 319 9.58 12.38 -1.14
N MET A 320 8.71 13.32 -1.54
CA MET A 320 8.01 13.21 -2.82
C MET A 320 7.93 14.59 -3.49
N GLY A 321 8.42 14.61 -4.73
CA GLY A 321 8.55 15.79 -5.59
C GLY A 321 7.22 16.25 -6.17
N ALA A 322 7.30 17.44 -6.77
CA ALA A 322 6.21 18.23 -7.29
C ALA A 322 5.30 17.50 -8.29
N LEU A 323 3.98 17.63 -8.11
CA LEU A 323 3.02 17.64 -9.20
C LEU A 323 2.01 18.78 -9.02
N SER A 324 1.86 19.49 -10.14
CA SER A 324 1.08 20.65 -10.54
C SER A 324 -0.14 21.14 -9.76
N SER A 325 -0.22 22.47 -9.70
CA SER A 325 -1.34 23.36 -9.38
C SER A 325 -2.70 22.99 -10.00
N THR A 326 -3.77 22.97 -9.19
CA THR A 326 -4.90 23.93 -9.17
C THR A 326 -6.10 23.34 -8.42
N GLY A 327 -6.60 24.06 -7.40
CA GLY A 327 -7.84 23.70 -6.69
C GLY A 327 -7.88 24.26 -5.27
N ARG A 328 -8.41 25.47 -5.10
CA ARG A 328 -8.79 26.01 -3.78
C ARG A 328 -10.25 25.65 -3.49
N LEU A 329 -10.56 25.24 -2.25
CA LEU A 329 -11.92 25.24 -1.69
C LEU A 329 -11.89 25.68 -0.22
N TYR A 330 -12.81 26.59 0.12
CA TYR A 330 -13.01 27.17 1.45
C TYR A 330 -13.99 26.32 2.28
N ALA A 331 -13.82 26.30 3.60
CA ALA A 331 -14.89 25.88 4.53
C ALA A 331 -14.97 26.83 5.73
N THR A 332 -16.16 27.40 5.91
CA THR A 332 -16.57 28.33 6.98
C THR A 332 -16.91 27.55 8.25
N ALA A 333 -16.37 27.99 9.40
CA ALA A 333 -16.71 27.43 10.71
C ALA A 333 -17.91 28.17 11.33
N ALA A 334 -18.97 27.45 11.69
CA ALA A 334 -20.00 27.92 12.60
C ALA A 334 -19.84 27.21 13.95
N ALA A 335 -19.62 27.97 15.02
CA ALA A 335 -19.59 27.49 16.39
C ALA A 335 -20.95 27.74 17.05
N THR A 336 -21.58 26.70 17.59
CA THR A 336 -22.72 26.87 18.51
C THR A 336 -22.31 26.32 19.88
N ARG A 337 -22.27 27.20 20.88
CA ARG A 337 -22.13 26.83 22.29
C ARG A 337 -23.47 26.30 22.79
N VAL A 338 -23.44 25.17 23.49
CA VAL A 338 -24.49 24.83 24.46
C VAL A 338 -23.79 24.48 25.77
N CYS A 339 -23.85 25.40 26.72
CA CYS A 339 -23.64 25.10 28.13
C CYS A 339 -25.02 24.87 28.75
N SER A 340 -25.27 23.70 29.32
CA SER A 340 -26.28 23.53 30.37
C SER A 340 -25.59 22.99 31.60
N THR A 341 -25.63 23.76 32.68
CA THR A 341 -25.26 23.35 34.03
C THR A 341 -26.55 23.33 34.85
N THR A 342 -27.00 22.15 35.23
CA THR A 342 -27.92 21.96 36.36
C THR A 342 -27.12 21.29 37.46
N HIS A 343 -26.88 22.02 38.56
CA HIS A 343 -26.73 21.43 39.89
C HIS A 343 -27.11 22.50 40.93
N ARG A 344 -28.10 22.15 41.77
CA ARG A 344 -28.47 22.83 43.01
C ARG A 344 -27.81 22.10 44.19
N GLU A 345 -27.89 22.74 45.36
CA GLU A 345 -27.36 22.45 46.71
C GLU A 345 -26.06 23.23 46.99
N ALA A 346 -25.97 24.10 48.00
CA ALA A 346 -26.74 24.25 49.25
C ALA A 346 -27.90 25.25 49.22
#